data_AF-A0A735V2E1-F1
#
_entry.id   AF-A0A735V2E1-F1
#
_cell.length_a   1.000
_cell.length_b   1.000
_cell.length_c   1.000
_cell.angle_alpha   90.00
_cell.angle_beta   90.00
_cell.angle_gamma   90.00
#
_symmetry.space_group_name_H-M   'P 1'
#
loop_
_entity.id
_entity.type
_entity.pdbx_description
1 polymer ?
#
loop_
_entity_poly.entity_id
_entity_poly.type
_entity_poly.pdbx_seq_one_letter_code
_entity_poly.pdbx_strand_id
1 'polypeptide(L)'
;MEERMLMFPYILNLLAAMLLGALIGAERQWRQRMAGLRTNALVATGAAVFILSSMTTSPDSPGRIAAQIVSGVGFLGAGVIMREGMNVRGLNTAATLWCSAGIGVLCGLGQFKNALAATIIILCANILLREAAQRINQLPVSAEEEKRYILKVTCNKEDESAVRQWLLDIVKEAAICLQGLGSVPAQEQGYKEIHAELVGHADYRKTRELIISRIGDNDNITAIHWSIDSQ
;
A
#
# COMPACT_ATOMS: atom_id res chain seq x y z
N MET A 1 -23.99 28.79 41.10
CA MET A 1 -24.74 28.82 39.81
C MET A 1 -23.78 28.97 38.63
N GLU A 2 -22.72 29.78 38.76
CA GLU A 2 -21.60 29.93 37.79
C GLU A 2 -20.89 28.62 37.40
N GLU A 3 -20.49 27.76 38.35
CA GLU A 3 -19.81 26.50 38.02
C GLU A 3 -20.69 25.55 37.17
N ARG A 4 -22.00 25.54 37.44
CA ARG A 4 -22.97 24.74 36.70
C ARG A 4 -23.16 25.27 35.27
N MET A 5 -22.94 26.58 35.07
CA MET A 5 -23.03 27.27 33.77
C MET A 5 -21.76 27.08 32.92
N LEU A 6 -20.60 26.86 33.55
CA LEU A 6 -19.33 26.52 32.88
C LEU A 6 -19.21 25.03 32.53
N MET A 7 -19.84 24.14 33.31
CA MET A 7 -19.79 22.70 33.08
C MET A 7 -20.60 22.25 31.84
N PHE A 8 -21.72 22.93 31.57
CA PHE A 8 -22.57 22.65 30.41
C PHE A 8 -21.85 22.82 29.05
N PRO A 9 -21.20 23.97 28.74
CA PRO A 9 -20.44 24.12 27.50
C PRO A 9 -19.24 23.17 27.44
N TYR A 10 -18.59 22.86 28.57
CA TYR A 10 -17.49 21.89 28.61
C TYR A 10 -17.95 20.50 28.14
N ILE A 11 -19.03 19.97 28.72
CA ILE A 11 -19.58 18.65 28.34
C ILE A 11 -20.06 18.67 26.88
N LEU A 12 -20.69 19.77 26.44
CA LEU A 12 -21.18 19.90 25.07
C LEU A 12 -20.03 19.88 24.05
N ASN A 13 -18.91 20.57 24.33
CA ASN A 13 -17.71 20.55 23.48
C ASN A 13 -17.12 19.13 23.37
N LEU A 14 -17.05 18.40 24.49
CA LEU A 14 -16.56 17.02 24.52
C LEU A 14 -17.47 16.05 23.78
N LEU A 15 -18.79 16.15 23.98
CA LEU A 15 -19.76 15.32 23.26
C LEU A 15 -19.72 15.59 21.76
N ALA A 16 -19.64 16.85 21.34
CA ALA A 16 -19.51 17.20 19.93
C ALA A 16 -18.21 16.64 19.31
N ALA A 17 -17.07 16.78 20.00
CA ALA A 17 -15.80 16.20 19.57
C ALA A 17 -15.89 14.68 19.43
N MET A 18 -16.47 14.01 20.43
CA MET A 18 -16.65 12.56 20.45
C MET A 18 -17.54 12.09 19.29
N LEU A 19 -18.68 12.75 19.06
CA LEU A 19 -19.63 12.38 18.01
C LEU A 19 -19.07 12.59 16.61
N LEU A 20 -18.43 13.74 16.35
CA LEU A 20 -17.84 14.01 15.04
C LEU A 20 -16.62 13.10 14.76
N GLY A 21 -15.77 12.87 15.77
CA GLY A 21 -14.69 11.88 15.67
C GLY A 21 -15.21 10.45 15.47
N ALA A 22 -16.29 10.08 16.16
CA ALA A 22 -16.95 8.79 15.98
C ALA A 22 -17.54 8.64 14.58
N LEU A 23 -18.06 9.71 13.97
CA LEU A 23 -18.60 9.67 12.60
C LEU A 23 -17.50 9.34 11.57
N ILE A 24 -16.32 9.96 11.71
CA ILE A 24 -15.13 9.63 10.91
C ILE A 24 -14.70 8.17 11.17
N GLY A 25 -14.67 7.76 12.44
CA GLY A 25 -14.32 6.40 12.83
C GLY A 25 -15.33 5.34 12.37
N ALA A 26 -16.62 5.67 12.26
CA ALA A 26 -17.68 4.79 11.77
C ALA A 26 -17.47 4.43 10.30
N GLU A 27 -17.20 5.44 9.46
CA GLU A 27 -16.81 5.24 8.05
C GLU A 27 -15.58 4.34 7.94
N ARG A 28 -14.61 4.54 8.83
CA ARG A 28 -13.39 3.72 8.87
C ARG A 28 -13.65 2.27 9.27
N GLN A 29 -14.45 2.05 10.30
CA GLN A 29 -14.78 0.73 10.82
C GLN A 29 -15.67 -0.07 9.87
N TRP A 30 -16.65 0.59 9.24
CA TRP A 30 -17.47 -0.03 8.18
C TRP A 30 -16.58 -0.62 7.08
N ARG A 31 -15.52 0.10 6.72
CA ARG A 31 -14.57 -0.31 5.68
C ARG A 31 -13.42 -1.18 6.19
N GLN A 32 -13.54 -1.78 7.39
CA GLN A 32 -12.57 -2.73 7.94
C GLN A 32 -11.12 -2.20 7.98
N ARG A 33 -10.94 -0.89 8.26
CA ARG A 33 -9.60 -0.28 8.40
C ARG A 33 -9.13 -0.28 9.86
N MET A 34 -7.81 -0.25 10.04
CA MET A 34 -7.21 -0.01 11.35
C MET A 34 -7.61 1.36 11.91
N ALA A 35 -7.75 1.44 13.24
CA ALA A 35 -8.28 2.57 14.01
C ALA A 35 -9.71 2.98 13.57
N GLY A 36 -10.70 2.25 14.10
CA GLY A 36 -12.12 2.43 13.80
C GLY A 36 -12.83 3.49 14.67
N LEU A 37 -14.09 3.23 15.00
CA LEU A 37 -14.99 4.14 15.72
C LEU A 37 -14.38 4.63 17.04
N ARG A 38 -13.99 3.69 17.90
CA ARG A 38 -13.50 3.97 19.26
C ARG A 38 -12.23 4.83 19.22
N THR A 39 -11.29 4.54 18.34
CA THR A 39 -10.00 5.24 18.30
C THR A 39 -10.18 6.69 17.87
N ASN A 40 -10.92 6.96 16.79
CA ASN A 40 -11.14 8.33 16.30
C ASN A 40 -11.95 9.17 17.30
N ALA A 41 -12.96 8.58 17.94
CA ALA A 41 -13.73 9.24 18.99
C ALA A 41 -12.84 9.66 20.17
N LEU A 42 -11.96 8.76 20.64
CA LEU A 42 -11.05 9.05 21.75
C LEU A 42 -9.99 10.10 21.39
N VAL A 43 -9.42 10.05 20.18
CA VAL A 43 -8.44 11.06 19.73
C VAL A 43 -9.08 12.44 19.63
N ALA A 44 -10.27 12.56 19.03
CA ALA A 44 -10.99 13.83 18.97
C ALA A 44 -11.36 14.36 20.35
N THR A 45 -11.88 13.49 21.24
CA THR A 45 -12.25 13.87 22.60
C THR A 45 -11.02 14.32 23.41
N GLY A 46 -9.90 13.59 23.33
CA GLY A 46 -8.67 13.94 24.03
C GLY A 46 -8.10 15.28 23.58
N ALA A 47 -8.11 15.57 22.28
CA ALA A 47 -7.71 16.88 21.76
C ALA A 47 -8.61 18.01 22.29
N ALA A 48 -9.94 17.79 22.37
CA ALA A 48 -10.86 18.76 22.95
C ALA A 48 -10.61 19.01 24.44
N VAL A 49 -10.32 17.96 25.23
CA VAL A 49 -9.94 18.07 26.65
C VAL A 49 -8.72 18.96 26.83
N PHE A 50 -7.67 18.74 26.03
CA PHE A 50 -6.44 19.55 26.15
C PHE A 50 -6.68 21.02 25.81
N ILE A 51 -7.47 21.33 24.78
CA ILE A 51 -7.82 22.71 24.44
C ILE A 51 -8.66 23.35 25.55
N LEU A 52 -9.69 22.69 26.03
CA LEU A 52 -10.56 23.21 27.09
C LEU A 52 -9.77 23.47 28.39
N SER A 53 -8.87 22.53 28.76
CA SER A 53 -7.98 22.71 29.91
C SER A 53 -7.00 23.86 29.72
N SER A 54 -6.54 24.11 28.50
CA SER A 54 -5.67 25.26 28.20
C SER A 54 -6.38 26.60 28.40
N MET A 55 -7.66 26.68 28.04
CA MET A 55 -8.47 27.90 28.18
C MET A 55 -8.72 28.27 29.64
N THR A 56 -8.79 27.29 30.55
CA THR A 56 -8.96 27.53 31.99
C THR A 56 -7.67 27.92 32.70
N THR A 57 -6.51 27.50 32.16
CA THR A 57 -5.20 27.68 32.83
C THR A 57 -4.44 28.89 32.28
N SER A 58 -4.53 29.18 30.97
CA SER A 58 -3.85 30.31 30.33
C SER A 58 -4.49 30.67 28.97
N PRO A 59 -5.23 31.78 28.84
CA PRO A 59 -5.94 32.15 27.61
C PRO A 59 -5.05 32.29 26.36
N ASP A 60 -3.76 32.63 26.52
CA ASP A 60 -2.79 32.80 25.42
C ASP A 60 -2.13 31.48 24.97
N SER A 61 -2.56 30.34 25.51
CA SER A 61 -1.97 29.02 25.28
C SER A 61 -2.65 28.09 24.25
N PRO A 62 -3.91 28.27 23.79
CA PRO A 62 -4.58 27.30 22.93
C PRO A 62 -3.82 26.97 21.63
N GLY A 63 -3.21 27.97 20.98
CA GLY A 63 -2.40 27.75 19.78
C GLY A 63 -1.17 26.88 20.04
N ARG A 64 -0.49 27.07 21.18
CA ARG A 64 0.65 26.23 21.59
C ARG A 64 0.21 24.80 21.88
N ILE A 65 -0.90 24.63 22.60
CA ILE A 65 -1.45 23.30 22.92
C ILE A 65 -1.92 22.60 21.65
N ALA A 66 -2.55 23.30 20.71
CA ALA A 66 -2.91 22.76 19.40
C ALA A 66 -1.68 22.23 18.64
N ALA A 67 -0.57 22.97 18.64
CA ALA A 67 0.69 22.51 18.03
C ALA A 67 1.24 21.24 18.72
N GLN A 68 1.12 21.15 20.06
CA GLN A 68 1.53 19.94 20.80
C GLN A 68 0.61 18.74 20.51
N ILE A 69 -0.70 18.96 20.34
CA ILE A 69 -1.63 17.91 19.92
C ILE A 69 -1.24 17.37 18.54
N VAL A 70 -0.95 18.25 17.58
CA VAL A 70 -0.49 17.88 16.23
C VAL A 70 0.78 17.01 16.30
N SER A 71 1.75 17.40 17.12
CA SER A 71 2.97 16.64 17.36
C SER A 71 2.69 15.27 18.00
N GLY A 72 1.88 15.24 19.07
CA GLY A 72 1.53 14.01 19.80
C GLY A 72 0.77 12.99 18.94
N VAL A 73 -0.11 13.45 18.06
CA VAL A 73 -0.81 12.56 17.12
C VAL A 73 0.13 12.03 16.04
N GLY A 74 1.17 12.78 15.67
CA GLY A 74 2.25 12.29 14.82
C GLY A 74 2.96 11.07 15.42
N PHE A 75 3.20 11.07 16.74
CA PHE A 75 3.75 9.91 17.45
C PHE A 75 2.82 8.70 17.43
N LEU A 76 1.51 8.89 17.67
CA LEU A 76 0.52 7.81 17.53
C LEU A 76 0.46 7.28 16.08
N GLY A 77 0.59 8.19 15.11
CA GLY A 77 0.67 7.90 13.68
C GLY A 77 1.82 6.96 13.34
N ALA A 78 3.01 7.20 13.89
CA ALA A 78 4.15 6.30 13.72
C ALA A 78 3.86 4.89 14.24
N GLY A 79 3.11 4.75 15.35
CA GLY A 79 2.74 3.46 15.92
C GLY A 79 1.72 2.65 15.09
N VAL A 80 0.90 3.31 14.25
CA VAL A 80 -0.05 2.64 13.35
C VAL A 80 0.49 2.40 11.95
N ILE A 81 1.63 3.02 11.59
CA ILE A 81 2.29 2.79 10.30
C ILE A 81 3.21 1.58 10.45
N MET A 82 2.86 0.49 9.78
CA MET A 82 3.60 -0.77 9.82
C MET A 82 4.24 -1.04 8.46
N ARG A 83 5.49 -1.50 8.49
CA ARG A 83 6.22 -1.93 7.29
C ARG A 83 6.28 -3.45 7.24
N GLU A 84 5.68 -4.04 6.21
CA GLU A 84 5.73 -5.46 5.90
C GLU A 84 6.57 -5.64 4.63
N GLY A 85 7.87 -5.92 4.78
CA GLY A 85 8.82 -6.02 3.66
C GLY A 85 8.98 -4.69 2.91
N MET A 86 8.61 -4.70 1.62
CA MET A 86 8.60 -3.50 0.77
C MET A 86 7.29 -2.71 0.85
N ASN A 87 6.25 -3.23 1.51
CA ASN A 87 4.95 -2.58 1.57
C ASN A 87 4.76 -1.81 2.89
N VAL A 88 4.22 -0.59 2.81
CA VAL A 88 3.90 0.24 3.99
C VAL A 88 2.38 0.32 4.14
N ARG A 89 1.88 -0.06 5.31
CA ARG A 89 0.47 -0.02 5.67
C ARG A 89 0.23 1.01 6.78
N GLY A 90 -0.99 1.54 6.84
CA GLY A 90 -1.42 2.43 7.93
C GLY A 90 -1.28 3.94 7.67
N LEU A 91 -0.71 4.36 6.53
CA LEU A 91 -0.58 5.79 6.16
C LEU A 91 -1.93 6.55 6.21
N ASN A 92 -2.97 6.02 5.57
CA ASN A 92 -4.29 6.65 5.59
C ASN A 92 -4.94 6.63 6.97
N THR A 93 -4.64 5.60 7.77
CA THR A 93 -5.11 5.52 9.16
C THR A 93 -4.47 6.63 10.00
N ALA A 94 -3.15 6.83 9.88
CA ALA A 94 -2.44 7.92 10.55
C ALA A 94 -2.99 9.30 10.14
N ALA A 95 -3.21 9.52 8.83
CA ALA A 95 -3.80 10.75 8.33
C ALA A 95 -5.22 10.99 8.87
N THR A 96 -6.04 9.93 8.99
CA THR A 96 -7.40 10.05 9.52
C THR A 96 -7.39 10.39 11.02
N LEU A 97 -6.48 9.79 11.80
CA LEU A 97 -6.32 10.14 13.22
C LEU A 97 -5.88 11.59 13.40
N TRP A 98 -4.99 12.08 12.53
CA TRP A 98 -4.56 13.47 12.50
C TRP A 98 -5.74 14.43 12.25
N CYS A 99 -6.57 14.12 11.26
CA CYS A 99 -7.80 14.86 11.00
C CYS A 99 -8.76 14.84 12.19
N SER A 100 -8.99 13.67 12.82
CA SER A 100 -9.85 13.55 14.00
C SER A 100 -9.38 14.40 15.18
N ALA A 101 -8.07 14.51 15.39
CA ALA A 101 -7.52 15.41 16.41
C ALA A 101 -7.82 16.89 16.09
N GLY A 102 -7.70 17.29 14.82
CA GLY A 102 -8.09 18.63 14.36
C GLY A 102 -9.56 18.95 14.62
N ILE A 103 -10.47 17.98 14.39
CA ILE A 103 -11.89 18.13 14.77
C ILE A 103 -12.05 18.33 16.27
N GLY A 104 -11.32 17.56 17.07
CA GLY A 104 -11.27 17.73 18.52
C GLY A 104 -10.81 19.12 18.95
N VAL A 105 -9.78 19.68 18.30
CA VAL A 105 -9.32 21.05 18.57
C VAL A 105 -10.41 22.08 18.25
N LEU A 106 -11.06 21.98 17.09
CA LEU A 106 -12.13 22.89 16.69
C LEU A 106 -13.32 22.84 17.67
N CYS A 107 -13.72 21.63 18.09
CA CYS A 107 -14.76 21.45 19.11
C CYS A 107 -14.32 21.99 20.48
N GLY A 108 -13.07 21.79 20.87
CA GLY A 108 -12.50 22.35 22.10
C GLY A 108 -12.55 23.88 22.13
N LEU A 109 -12.30 24.53 20.98
CA LEU A 109 -12.43 25.98 20.79
C LEU A 109 -13.89 26.46 20.66
N GLY A 110 -14.88 25.58 20.73
CA GLY A 110 -16.30 25.89 20.54
C GLY A 110 -16.70 26.19 19.08
N GLN A 111 -15.83 25.91 18.11
CA GLN A 111 -16.06 26.20 16.68
C GLN A 111 -16.83 25.07 15.99
N PHE A 112 -18.05 24.77 16.45
CA PHE A 112 -18.84 23.63 15.97
C PHE A 112 -19.15 23.65 14.48
N LYS A 113 -19.42 24.83 13.90
CA LYS A 113 -19.70 24.97 12.47
C LYS A 113 -18.47 24.57 11.64
N ASN A 114 -17.28 25.01 12.06
CA ASN A 114 -16.03 24.66 11.39
C ASN A 114 -15.72 23.17 11.56
N ALA A 115 -15.93 22.62 12.77
CA ALA A 115 -15.74 21.19 13.04
C ALA A 115 -16.65 20.31 12.18
N LEU A 116 -17.92 20.68 12.04
CA LEU A 116 -18.87 19.96 11.19
C LEU A 116 -18.49 20.05 9.71
N ALA A 117 -18.17 21.24 9.21
CA ALA A 117 -17.75 21.43 7.82
C ALA A 117 -16.48 20.62 7.50
N ALA A 118 -15.47 20.68 8.37
CA ALA A 118 -14.25 19.89 8.21
C ALA A 118 -14.54 18.39 8.23
N THR A 119 -15.40 17.92 9.13
CA THR A 119 -15.80 16.50 9.21
C THR A 119 -16.45 16.03 7.91
N ILE A 120 -17.37 16.81 7.33
CA ILE A 120 -18.01 16.50 6.05
C ILE A 120 -16.96 16.42 4.93
N ILE A 121 -16.03 17.38 4.86
CA ILE A 121 -14.96 17.39 3.86
C ILE A 121 -14.06 16.15 3.98
N ILE A 122 -13.68 15.78 5.22
CA ILE A 122 -12.86 14.60 5.48
C ILE A 122 -13.59 13.31 5.05
N LEU A 123 -14.88 13.19 5.37
CA LEU A 123 -15.69 12.05 4.95
C LEU A 123 -15.81 11.97 3.42
N CYS A 124 -16.08 13.10 2.76
CA CYS A 124 -16.11 13.18 1.30
C CYS A 124 -14.77 12.79 0.68
N ALA A 125 -13.64 13.27 1.23
CA ALA A 125 -12.31 12.90 0.77
C ALA A 125 -12.07 11.38 0.91
N ASN A 126 -12.39 10.81 2.07
CA ASN A 126 -12.22 9.37 2.34
C ASN A 126 -13.04 8.49 1.37
N ILE A 127 -14.20 8.97 0.93
CA ILE A 127 -15.10 8.24 0.03
C ILE A 127 -14.70 8.47 -1.44
N LEU A 128 -14.64 9.73 -1.89
CA LEU A 128 -14.49 10.10 -3.29
C LEU A 128 -13.07 9.89 -3.80
N LEU A 129 -12.05 10.28 -3.03
CA LEU A 129 -10.65 10.17 -3.48
C LEU A 129 -10.20 8.72 -3.57
N ARG A 130 -10.83 7.82 -2.79
CA ARG A 130 -10.56 6.39 -2.93
C ARG A 130 -11.02 5.87 -4.30
N GLU A 131 -12.23 6.20 -4.71
CA GLU A 131 -12.77 5.80 -6.03
C GLU A 131 -11.93 6.42 -7.16
N ALA A 132 -11.53 7.68 -7.01
CA ALA A 132 -10.62 8.33 -7.95
C ALA A 132 -9.25 7.65 -8.01
N ALA A 133 -8.64 7.33 -6.86
CA ALA A 133 -7.36 6.65 -6.80
C ALA A 133 -7.43 5.24 -7.41
N GLN A 134 -8.54 4.52 -7.21
CA GLN A 134 -8.75 3.22 -7.86
C GLN A 134 -8.87 3.36 -9.38
N ARG A 135 -9.56 4.39 -9.88
CA ARG A 135 -9.62 4.67 -11.33
C ARG A 135 -8.27 5.08 -11.90
N ILE A 136 -7.47 5.85 -11.17
CA ILE A 136 -6.12 6.24 -11.59
C ILE A 136 -5.19 5.03 -11.62
N ASN A 137 -5.23 4.16 -10.62
CA ASN A 137 -4.43 2.92 -10.62
C ASN A 137 -4.90 1.89 -11.64
N GLN A 138 -6.15 1.98 -12.11
CA GLN A 138 -6.67 1.16 -13.21
C GLN A 138 -6.23 1.68 -14.59
N LEU A 139 -5.75 2.92 -14.69
CA LEU A 139 -5.00 3.32 -15.88
C LEU A 139 -3.68 2.52 -15.78
N PRO A 140 -3.41 1.60 -16.72
CA PRO A 140 -2.14 0.92 -16.73
C PRO A 140 -1.11 2.02 -16.97
N VAL A 141 -0.46 2.48 -15.89
CA VAL A 141 0.87 3.04 -16.05
C VAL A 141 1.60 1.93 -16.76
N SER A 142 2.01 2.18 -18.02
CA SER A 142 2.93 1.33 -18.77
C SER A 142 4.29 1.32 -18.08
N ALA A 143 4.33 1.00 -16.79
CA ALA A 143 5.48 0.44 -16.16
C ALA A 143 5.66 -0.88 -16.89
N GLU A 144 6.66 -0.89 -17.76
CA GLU A 144 7.20 -2.09 -18.37
C GLU A 144 7.65 -3.00 -17.21
N GLU A 145 6.71 -3.74 -16.61
CA GLU A 145 7.00 -4.73 -15.59
C GLU A 145 7.97 -5.73 -16.22
N GLU A 146 9.24 -5.67 -15.81
CA GLU A 146 10.21 -6.71 -16.07
C GLU A 146 9.65 -7.99 -15.45
N LYS A 147 9.08 -8.84 -16.29
CA LYS A 147 8.63 -10.15 -15.85
C LYS A 147 9.83 -11.08 -15.86
N ARG A 148 9.98 -11.83 -14.77
CA ARG A 148 10.93 -12.93 -14.68
C ARG A 148 10.29 -14.18 -15.26
N TYR A 149 11.00 -14.78 -16.21
CA TYR A 149 10.59 -15.98 -16.91
C TYR A 149 11.61 -17.08 -16.64
N ILE A 150 11.10 -18.29 -16.46
CA ILE A 150 11.92 -19.49 -16.34
C ILE A 150 11.65 -20.34 -17.57
N LEU A 151 12.68 -20.50 -18.39
CA LEU A 151 12.71 -21.41 -19.52
C LEU A 151 13.40 -22.70 -19.09
N LYS A 152 12.68 -23.82 -19.16
CA LYS A 152 13.23 -25.16 -18.94
C LYS A 152 13.30 -25.89 -20.26
N VAL A 153 14.47 -26.40 -20.60
CA VAL A 153 14.74 -27.17 -21.82
C VAL A 153 15.26 -28.53 -21.44
N THR A 154 14.59 -29.59 -21.86
CA THR A 154 15.02 -30.98 -21.65
C THR A 154 15.71 -31.50 -22.90
N CYS A 155 16.93 -32.01 -22.75
CA CYS A 155 17.73 -32.57 -23.83
C CYS A 155 18.47 -33.84 -23.38
N ASN A 156 19.05 -34.58 -24.32
CA ASN A 156 19.95 -35.67 -23.97
C ASN A 156 21.21 -35.14 -23.30
N LYS A 157 21.86 -35.98 -22.49
CA LYS A 157 23.12 -35.63 -21.83
C LYS A 157 24.25 -35.26 -22.81
N GLU A 158 24.25 -35.85 -24.01
CA GLU A 158 25.27 -35.63 -25.04
C GLU A 158 25.08 -34.27 -25.74
N ASP A 159 23.86 -33.76 -25.79
CA ASP A 159 23.48 -32.54 -26.51
C ASP A 159 23.52 -31.27 -25.66
N GLU A 160 23.88 -31.38 -24.38
CA GLU A 160 23.86 -30.27 -23.41
C GLU A 160 24.62 -29.03 -23.92
N SER A 161 25.80 -29.22 -24.50
CA SER A 161 26.63 -28.12 -24.99
C SER A 161 25.99 -27.41 -26.19
N ALA A 162 25.37 -28.17 -27.10
CA ALA A 162 24.69 -27.65 -28.28
C ALA A 162 23.44 -26.86 -27.89
N VAL A 163 22.62 -27.41 -26.98
CA VAL A 163 21.39 -26.76 -26.50
C VAL A 163 21.71 -25.50 -25.71
N ARG A 164 22.79 -25.49 -24.92
CA ARG A 164 23.25 -24.30 -24.19
C ARG A 164 23.64 -23.16 -25.14
N GLN A 165 24.38 -23.46 -26.21
CA GLN A 165 24.75 -22.46 -27.22
C GLN A 165 23.53 -21.92 -27.96
N TRP A 166 22.63 -22.80 -28.39
CA TRP A 166 21.38 -22.41 -29.03
C TRP A 166 20.54 -21.46 -28.15
N LEU A 167 20.45 -21.74 -26.85
CA LEU A 167 19.70 -20.91 -25.90
C LEU A 167 20.35 -19.51 -25.78
N LEU A 168 21.69 -19.43 -25.72
CA LEU A 168 22.40 -18.15 -25.68
C LEU A 168 22.18 -17.31 -26.95
N ASP A 169 22.13 -17.95 -28.12
CA ASP A 169 21.91 -17.26 -29.39
C ASP A 169 20.50 -16.71 -29.50
N ILE A 170 19.50 -17.49 -29.07
CA ILE A 170 18.11 -17.04 -29.00
C ILE A 170 17.93 -15.86 -28.06
N VAL A 171 18.55 -15.91 -26.87
CA VAL A 171 18.41 -14.83 -25.88
C VAL A 171 19.00 -13.52 -26.39
N LYS A 172 20.14 -13.59 -27.10
CA LYS A 172 20.73 -12.43 -27.78
C LYS A 172 19.81 -11.85 -28.84
N GLU A 173 19.17 -12.70 -29.65
CA GLU A 173 18.28 -12.26 -30.72
C GLU A 173 16.95 -11.71 -30.20
N ALA A 174 16.42 -12.29 -29.13
CA ALA A 174 15.21 -11.83 -28.47
C ALA A 174 15.40 -10.52 -27.68
N ALA A 175 16.64 -10.02 -27.55
CA ALA A 175 17.01 -8.87 -26.75
C ALA A 175 16.57 -8.98 -25.27
N ILE A 176 16.71 -10.17 -24.68
CA ILE A 176 16.34 -10.44 -23.28
C ILE A 176 17.60 -10.62 -22.44
N CYS A 177 17.54 -10.25 -21.15
CA CYS A 177 18.67 -10.43 -20.25
C CYS A 177 18.63 -11.83 -19.62
N LEU A 178 19.68 -12.62 -19.83
CA LEU A 178 19.89 -13.90 -19.14
C LEU A 178 20.48 -13.62 -17.75
N GLN A 179 19.74 -13.91 -16.68
CA GLN A 179 20.22 -13.75 -15.30
C GLN A 179 20.94 -14.99 -14.78
N GLY A 180 20.56 -16.18 -15.24
CA GLY A 180 21.11 -17.44 -14.77
C GLY A 180 20.91 -18.57 -15.76
N LEU A 181 21.87 -19.49 -15.81
CA LEU A 181 21.82 -20.69 -16.64
C LEU A 181 22.43 -21.86 -15.87
N GLY A 182 21.63 -22.89 -15.61
CA GLY A 182 22.04 -24.09 -14.89
C GLY A 182 21.56 -25.37 -15.58
N SER A 183 22.15 -26.50 -15.23
CA SER A 183 21.70 -27.82 -15.66
C SER A 183 21.52 -28.75 -14.48
N VAL A 184 20.41 -29.48 -14.46
CA VAL A 184 20.03 -30.44 -13.41
C VAL A 184 19.75 -31.79 -14.12
N PRO A 185 20.13 -32.94 -13.54
CA PRO A 185 19.71 -34.23 -14.09
C PRO A 185 18.18 -34.30 -14.15
N ALA A 186 17.64 -34.72 -15.30
CA ALA A 186 16.20 -34.88 -15.46
C ALA A 186 15.71 -36.13 -14.68
N GLN A 187 14.40 -36.20 -14.46
CA GLN A 187 13.77 -37.28 -13.68
C GLN A 187 13.90 -38.65 -14.38
N GLU A 188 14.17 -38.69 -15.68
CA GLU A 188 14.49 -39.88 -16.47
C GLU A 188 16.01 -40.04 -16.70
N GLN A 189 16.51 -41.27 -16.53
CA GLN A 189 17.93 -41.61 -16.78
C GLN A 189 18.29 -41.41 -18.26
N GLY A 190 19.27 -40.53 -18.52
CA GLY A 190 19.79 -40.23 -19.87
C GLY A 190 19.55 -38.78 -20.32
N TYR A 191 18.60 -38.08 -19.67
CA TYR A 191 18.24 -36.71 -20.00
C TYR A 191 18.80 -35.70 -18.98
N LYS A 192 18.99 -34.46 -19.43
CA LYS A 192 19.34 -33.29 -18.62
C LYS A 192 18.30 -32.20 -18.83
N GLU A 193 17.97 -31.49 -17.76
CA GLU A 193 17.09 -30.33 -17.79
C GLU A 193 17.94 -29.06 -17.59
N ILE A 194 17.92 -28.17 -18.58
CA ILE A 194 18.61 -26.88 -18.58
C ILE A 194 17.60 -25.81 -18.15
N HIS A 195 17.93 -25.05 -17.12
CA HIS A 195 17.11 -23.94 -16.62
C HIS A 195 17.77 -22.62 -16.99
N ALA A 196 17.04 -21.78 -17.72
CA ALA A 196 17.44 -20.43 -18.05
C ALA A 196 16.48 -19.44 -17.39
N GLU A 197 17.02 -18.58 -16.54
CA GLU A 197 16.30 -17.48 -15.91
C GLU A 197 16.47 -16.22 -16.76
N LEU A 198 15.34 -15.71 -17.26
CA LEU A 198 15.26 -14.63 -18.21
C LEU A 198 14.49 -13.47 -17.60
N VAL A 199 15.02 -12.26 -17.72
CA VAL A 199 14.34 -11.02 -17.30
C VAL A 199 14.34 -10.05 -18.47
N GLY A 200 13.16 -9.53 -18.79
CA GLY A 200 13.07 -8.54 -19.85
C GLY A 200 11.70 -7.88 -19.94
N HIS A 201 11.72 -6.73 -20.59
CA HIS A 201 10.55 -5.91 -20.94
C HIS A 201 9.77 -6.44 -22.16
N ALA A 202 10.22 -7.56 -22.74
CA ALA A 202 9.77 -8.01 -24.04
C ALA A 202 8.28 -8.40 -24.01
N ASP A 203 7.57 -7.98 -25.06
CA ASP A 203 6.24 -8.46 -25.42
C ASP A 203 6.26 -9.99 -25.44
N TYR A 204 5.79 -10.59 -24.33
CA TYR A 204 5.83 -12.03 -24.05
C TYR A 204 5.41 -12.88 -25.26
N ARG A 205 4.47 -12.38 -26.06
CA ARG A 205 4.01 -13.04 -27.29
C ARG A 205 5.11 -13.15 -28.35
N LYS A 206 5.79 -12.06 -28.66
CA LYS A 206 6.83 -12.03 -29.72
C LYS A 206 8.01 -12.92 -29.38
N THR A 207 8.48 -12.87 -28.13
CA THR A 207 9.56 -13.74 -27.66
C THR A 207 9.15 -15.21 -27.71
N ARG A 208 7.95 -15.53 -27.20
CA ARG A 208 7.45 -16.91 -27.21
C ARG A 208 7.30 -17.44 -28.64
N GLU A 209 6.78 -16.64 -29.56
CA GLU A 209 6.65 -17.01 -30.97
C GLU A 209 8.02 -17.24 -31.64
N LEU A 210 9.01 -16.37 -31.38
CA LEU A 210 10.37 -16.54 -31.88
C LEU A 210 11.01 -17.85 -31.38
N ILE A 211 10.84 -18.14 -30.09
CA ILE A 211 11.37 -19.35 -29.46
C ILE A 211 10.68 -20.59 -30.04
N ILE A 212 9.34 -20.61 -30.11
CA ILE A 212 8.58 -21.72 -30.71
C ILE A 212 8.99 -21.94 -32.18
N SER A 213 9.16 -20.86 -32.95
CA SER A 213 9.57 -20.95 -34.35
C SER A 213 10.93 -21.61 -34.53
N ARG A 214 11.87 -21.40 -33.60
CA ARG A 214 13.25 -21.90 -33.71
C ARG A 214 13.48 -23.26 -33.07
N ILE A 215 12.52 -23.72 -32.26
CA ILE A 215 12.55 -25.07 -31.66
C ILE A 215 12.29 -26.14 -32.72
N GLY A 216 11.43 -25.85 -33.70
CA GLY A 216 11.11 -26.77 -34.79
C GLY A 216 12.30 -27.17 -35.66
N ASP A 217 13.41 -26.42 -35.58
CA ASP A 217 14.63 -26.65 -36.36
C ASP A 217 15.71 -27.44 -35.58
N ASN A 218 15.43 -27.89 -34.35
CA ASN A 218 16.42 -28.59 -33.51
C ASN A 218 15.91 -29.96 -33.05
N ASP A 219 16.47 -31.01 -33.65
CA ASP A 219 16.19 -32.41 -33.28
C ASP A 219 16.70 -32.81 -31.88
N ASN A 220 17.54 -31.96 -31.27
CA ASN A 220 18.23 -32.23 -29.99
C ASN A 220 17.42 -31.82 -28.75
N ILE A 221 16.20 -31.32 -28.94
CA ILE A 221 15.32 -30.81 -27.87
C ILE A 221 14.14 -31.76 -27.71
N THR A 222 14.00 -32.36 -26.53
CA THR A 222 12.92 -33.30 -26.23
C THR A 222 11.65 -32.59 -25.74
N ALA A 223 11.81 -31.55 -24.91
CA ALA A 223 10.68 -30.80 -24.36
C ALA A 223 11.10 -29.40 -23.91
N ILE A 224 10.17 -28.43 -24.03
CA ILE A 224 10.37 -27.07 -23.54
C ILE A 224 9.18 -26.63 -22.71
N HIS A 225 9.47 -26.06 -21.54
CA HIS A 225 8.49 -25.48 -20.64
C HIS A 225 8.82 -24.02 -20.34
N TRP A 226 7.80 -23.17 -20.40
CA TRP A 226 7.93 -21.75 -20.07
C TRP A 226 6.96 -21.41 -18.95
N SER A 227 7.49 -20.98 -17.81
CA SER A 227 6.69 -20.51 -16.68
C SER A 227 7.05 -19.07 -16.34
N ILE A 228 6.05 -18.27 -16.00
CA ILE A 228 6.28 -16.97 -15.36
C ILE A 228 6.57 -17.27 -13.89
N ASP A 229 7.68 -16.73 -13.38
CA ASP A 229 8.00 -16.87 -11.96
C ASP A 229 6.99 -16.01 -11.16
N SER A 230 5.96 -16.67 -10.62
CA SER A 230 4.97 -16.03 -9.75
C SER A 230 5.49 -16.10 -8.32
N GLN A 231 6.36 -15.15 -7.94
CA GLN A 231 6.59 -14.86 -6.53
C GLN A 231 5.44 -14.04 -5.95
#